data_AF-A0A940V6X0-F1
#
_entry.id   AF-A0A940V6X0-F1
#
_cell.length_a   1.000
_cell.length_b   1.000
_cell.length_c   1.000
_cell.angle_alpha   90.00
_cell.angle_beta   90.00
_cell.angle_gamma   90.00
#
_symmetry.space_group_name_H-M   'P 1'
#
loop_
_entity.id
_entity.type
_entity.pdbx_description
1 polymer ?
#
loop_
_entity_poly.entity_id
_entity_poly.type
_entity_poly.pdbx_seq_one_letter_code
_entity_poly.pdbx_strand_id
1 'polypeptide(L)'
;MRIQHNLQAINIGRQLGIASARKLKSIDTLSSGYRINRAADDSAGLSISEKMRAQIRGLTRAADNAQDGISLLQTADGALDEVHNILQRMRELSVA
;
A
#
# COMPACT_ATOMS: atom_id res chain seq x y z
N MET A 1 2.49 -46.58 -40.87
CA MET A 1 1.66 -45.48 -40.35
C MET A 1 0.32 -46.04 -39.89
N ARG A 2 -0.07 -45.83 -38.63
CA ARG A 2 -1.37 -46.30 -38.08
C ARG A 2 -2.38 -45.15 -38.10
N ILE A 3 -3.54 -45.34 -38.72
CA ILE A 3 -4.56 -44.28 -38.94
C ILE A 3 -5.29 -43.89 -37.65
N GLN A 4 -5.34 -44.78 -36.65
CA GLN A 4 -6.11 -44.58 -35.41
C GLN A 4 -5.55 -43.50 -34.47
N HIS A 5 -4.25 -43.19 -34.54
CA HIS A 5 -3.62 -42.24 -33.61
C HIS A 5 -2.72 -41.27 -34.37
N ASN A 6 -3.11 -39.99 -34.40
CA ASN A 6 -2.30 -38.93 -34.98
C ASN A 6 -1.47 -38.24 -33.89
N LEU A 7 -0.29 -38.79 -33.62
CA LEU A 7 0.61 -38.27 -32.59
C LEU A 7 1.07 -36.82 -32.87
N GLN A 8 1.18 -36.43 -34.15
CA GLN A 8 1.53 -35.05 -34.52
C GLN A 8 0.40 -34.09 -34.16
N ALA A 9 -0.85 -34.42 -34.47
CA ALA A 9 -2.00 -33.61 -34.08
C ALA A 9 -2.15 -33.50 -32.55
N ILE A 10 -1.92 -34.60 -31.81
CA ILE A 10 -1.93 -34.58 -30.33
C ILE A 10 -0.83 -33.67 -29.79
N ASN A 11 0.37 -33.70 -30.38
CA ASN A 11 1.47 -32.84 -29.98
C ASN A 11 1.15 -31.35 -30.25
N ILE A 12 0.61 -31.03 -31.43
CA ILE A 12 0.17 -29.68 -31.78
C ILE A 12 -0.93 -29.19 -30.82
N GLY A 13 -1.92 -30.04 -30.50
CA GLY A 13 -2.97 -29.71 -29.53
C GLY A 13 -2.43 -29.36 -28.15
N ARG A 14 -1.44 -30.14 -27.65
CA ARG A 14 -0.75 -29.83 -26.39
C ARG A 14 -0.02 -28.50 -26.44
N GLN A 15 0.72 -28.23 -27.52
CA GLN A 15 1.46 -26.98 -27.68
C GLN A 15 0.53 -25.76 -27.81
N LEU A 16 -0.60 -25.91 -28.50
CA LEU A 16 -1.65 -24.89 -28.58
C LEU A 16 -2.24 -24.58 -27.20
N GLY A 17 -2.48 -25.60 -26.38
CA GLY A 17 -2.93 -25.43 -24.98
C GLY A 17 -1.93 -24.62 -24.16
N ILE A 18 -0.64 -24.95 -24.24
CA ILE A 18 0.43 -24.24 -23.53
C ILE A 18 0.57 -22.78 -24.03
N ALA A 19 0.46 -22.55 -25.35
CA ALA A 19 0.52 -21.20 -25.92
C ALA A 19 -0.68 -20.34 -25.50
N SER A 20 -1.88 -20.93 -25.50
CA SER A 20 -3.11 -20.27 -25.05
C SER A 20 -3.04 -19.90 -23.57
N ALA A 21 -2.55 -20.80 -22.72
CA ALA A 21 -2.36 -20.53 -21.29
C ALA A 21 -1.37 -19.38 -21.04
N ARG A 22 -0.25 -19.34 -21.77
CA ARG A 22 0.72 -18.22 -21.71
C ARG A 22 0.10 -16.89 -22.15
N LYS A 23 -0.68 -16.89 -23.23
CA LYS A 23 -1.39 -15.69 -23.72
C LYS A 23 -2.37 -15.15 -22.67
N LEU A 24 -3.15 -16.02 -22.03
CA LEU A 24 -4.08 -15.64 -20.97
C LEU A 24 -3.34 -15.00 -19.78
N LYS A 25 -2.19 -15.55 -19.39
CA LYS A 25 -1.36 -14.97 -18.32
C LYS A 25 -0.85 -13.57 -18.68
N SER A 26 -0.39 -13.35 -19.92
CA SER A 26 0.04 -12.01 -20.37
C SER A 26 -1.11 -11.00 -20.37
N ILE A 27 -2.32 -11.43 -20.74
CA ILE A 27 -3.52 -10.58 -20.68
C ILE A 27 -3.86 -10.23 -19.22
N ASP A 28 -3.77 -11.17 -18.29
CA ASP A 28 -4.00 -10.96 -16.85
C ASP A 28 -3.04 -9.88 -16.29
N THR A 29 -1.74 -9.98 -16.59
CA THR A 29 -0.75 -8.97 -16.16
C THR A 29 -0.93 -7.61 -16.82
N LEU A 30 -1.36 -7.57 -18.09
CA LEU A 30 -1.62 -6.31 -18.79
C LEU A 30 -2.88 -5.64 -18.26
N SER A 31 -3.93 -6.42 -17.98
CA SER A 31 -5.21 -5.90 -17.48
C SER A 31 -5.13 -5.43 -16.03
N SER A 32 -4.31 -6.08 -15.19
CA SER A 32 -4.15 -5.68 -13.80
C SER A 32 -3.20 -4.48 -13.62
N GLY A 33 -2.28 -4.28 -14.58
CA GLY A 33 -1.17 -3.33 -14.46
C GLY A 33 -0.11 -3.75 -13.43
N TYR A 34 -0.27 -4.89 -12.77
CA TYR A 34 0.69 -5.44 -11.81
C TYR A 34 1.52 -6.55 -12.45
N ARG A 35 2.83 -6.51 -12.19
CA ARG A 35 3.76 -7.56 -12.63
C ARG A 35 3.51 -8.89 -11.92
N ILE A 36 3.07 -8.86 -10.66
CA ILE A 36 2.82 -10.03 -9.81
C ILE A 36 1.35 -10.00 -9.40
N ASN A 37 0.52 -10.85 -10.03
CA ASN A 37 -0.91 -10.95 -9.73
C ASN A 37 -1.21 -12.07 -8.74
N ARG A 38 -0.38 -13.13 -8.72
CA ARG A 38 -0.60 -14.34 -7.89
C ARG A 38 0.67 -14.71 -7.14
N ALA A 39 0.51 -15.33 -5.97
CA ALA A 39 1.63 -15.89 -5.21
C ALA A 39 2.41 -16.96 -5.98
N ALA A 40 1.77 -17.60 -6.97
CA ALA A 40 2.41 -18.58 -7.85
C ALA A 40 3.35 -17.95 -8.89
N ASP A 41 3.24 -16.64 -9.15
CA ASP A 41 4.11 -15.94 -10.11
C ASP A 41 5.44 -15.55 -9.47
N ASP A 42 5.39 -15.04 -8.23
CA ASP A 42 6.56 -14.68 -7.41
C ASP A 42 6.11 -14.53 -5.94
N SER A 43 6.25 -15.60 -5.15
CA SER A 43 5.81 -15.60 -3.76
C SER A 43 6.63 -14.65 -2.89
N ALA A 44 7.96 -14.60 -3.10
CA ALA A 44 8.85 -13.71 -2.37
C ALA A 44 8.57 -12.23 -2.71
N GLY A 45 8.44 -11.92 -4.00
CA GLY A 45 8.10 -10.58 -4.47
C GLY A 45 6.74 -10.11 -3.97
N LEU A 46 5.73 -10.99 -3.97
CA LEU A 46 4.42 -10.67 -3.42
C LEU A 46 4.49 -10.39 -1.91
N SER A 47 5.17 -11.23 -1.13
CA SER A 47 5.32 -11.02 0.32
C SER A 47 6.06 -9.72 0.66
N ILE A 48 7.11 -9.37 -0.09
CA ILE A 48 7.82 -8.10 0.08
C ILE A 48 6.89 -6.93 -0.26
N SER A 49 6.15 -7.02 -1.38
CA SER A 49 5.23 -5.96 -1.78
C SER A 49 4.12 -5.72 -0.76
N GLU A 50 3.57 -6.77 -0.15
CA GLU A 50 2.57 -6.65 0.92
C GLU A 50 3.17 -6.10 2.22
N LYS A 51 4.39 -6.49 2.57
CA LYS A 51 5.12 -5.88 3.70
C LYS A 51 5.32 -4.38 3.47
N MET A 52 5.76 -3.97 2.28
CA MET A 52 5.93 -2.56 1.95
C MET A 52 4.58 -1.82 1.96
N ARG A 53 3.52 -2.42 1.42
CA ARG A 53 2.17 -1.84 1.45
C ARG A 53 1.66 -1.66 2.87
N ALA A 54 1.92 -2.61 3.77
CA ALA A 54 1.60 -2.50 5.18
C ALA A 54 2.40 -1.38 5.86
N GLN A 55 3.71 -1.26 5.58
CA GLN A 55 4.55 -0.17 6.08
C GLN A 55 4.05 1.19 5.59
N ILE A 56 3.70 1.34 4.31
CA ILE A 56 3.16 2.57 3.75
C ILE A 56 1.89 2.97 4.49
N ARG A 57 0.92 2.06 4.66
CA ARG A 57 -0.30 2.34 5.43
C ARG A 57 0.00 2.75 6.87
N GLY A 58 0.95 2.07 7.52
CA GLY A 58 1.40 2.41 8.87
C GLY A 58 2.02 3.81 8.95
N LEU A 59 2.89 4.16 7.99
CA LEU A 59 3.53 5.48 7.92
C LEU A 59 2.51 6.59 7.62
N THR A 60 1.53 6.37 6.75
CA THR A 60 0.45 7.34 6.50
C THR A 60 -0.32 7.63 7.79
N ARG A 61 -0.72 6.59 8.54
CA ARG A 61 -1.38 6.78 9.84
C ARG A 61 -0.49 7.45 10.87
N ALA A 62 0.80 7.12 10.91
CA ALA A 62 1.74 7.77 11.81
C ALA A 62 1.89 9.26 11.48
N ALA A 63 1.88 9.64 10.20
CA ALA A 63 1.91 11.02 9.77
C ALA A 63 0.64 11.78 10.18
N ASP A 64 -0.54 11.18 9.97
CA ASP A 64 -1.82 11.76 10.42
C ASP A 64 -1.81 11.96 11.94
N ASN A 65 -1.41 10.95 12.70
CA ASN A 65 -1.32 11.03 14.17
C ASN A 65 -0.31 12.11 14.64
N ALA A 66 0.80 12.28 13.92
CA ALA A 66 1.77 13.33 14.23
C ALA A 66 1.17 14.72 13.97
N GLN A 67 0.39 14.88 12.90
CA GLN A 67 -0.31 16.13 12.59
C GLN A 67 -1.39 16.46 13.64
N ASP A 68 -2.11 15.45 14.12
CA ASP A 68 -3.07 15.60 15.21
C ASP A 68 -2.37 16.01 16.51
N GLY A 69 -1.21 15.39 16.80
CA GLY A 69 -0.36 15.76 17.94
C GLY A 69 0.12 17.20 17.86
N ILE A 70 0.56 17.66 16.69
CA ILE A 70 0.93 19.06 16.45
C ILE A 70 -0.26 19.99 16.70
N SER A 71 -1.44 19.64 16.20
CA SER A 71 -2.65 20.44 16.35
C SER A 71 -3.08 20.57 17.83
N LEU A 72 -2.95 19.49 18.59
CA LEU A 72 -3.17 19.49 20.04
C LEU A 72 -2.19 20.41 20.76
N LEU A 73 -0.89 20.31 20.42
CA LEU A 73 0.14 21.17 21.02
C LEU A 73 -0.09 22.64 20.70
N GLN A 74 -0.47 22.98 19.47
CA GLN A 74 -0.82 24.35 19.08
C GLN A 74 -2.01 24.89 19.90
N THR A 75 -3.01 24.04 20.16
CA THR A 75 -4.15 24.42 21.01
C THR A 75 -3.71 24.65 22.45
N ALA A 76 -2.81 23.81 22.97
CA ALA A 76 -2.26 23.96 24.31
C ALA A 76 -1.40 25.23 24.42
N ASP A 77 -0.54 25.52 23.45
CA ASP A 77 0.29 26.73 23.41
C ASP A 77 -0.59 27.99 23.43
N GLY A 78 -1.63 28.05 22.59
CA GLY A 78 -2.57 29.18 22.59
C GLY A 78 -3.31 29.35 23.93
N ALA A 79 -3.65 28.25 24.61
CA ALA A 79 -4.25 28.32 25.94
C ALA A 79 -3.25 28.80 27.02
N LEU A 80 -1.99 28.38 26.93
CA LEU A 80 -0.93 28.81 27.84
C LEU A 80 -0.57 30.29 27.65
N ASP A 81 -0.62 30.80 26.42
CA ASP A 81 -0.44 32.23 26.15
C ASP A 81 -1.52 33.07 26.84
N GLU A 82 -2.77 32.62 26.85
CA GLU A 82 -3.84 33.31 27.57
C GLU A 82 -3.63 33.27 29.08
N VAL A 83 -3.22 32.12 29.64
CA VAL A 83 -2.85 32.02 31.06
C VAL A 83 -1.70 32.96 31.39
N HIS A 84 -0.70 33.09 30.51
CA HIS A 84 0.41 34.00 30.69
C HIS A 84 -0.06 35.46 30.76
N ASN A 85 -0.95 35.87 29.86
CA ASN A 85 -1.53 37.22 29.85
C ASN A 85 -2.32 37.51 31.14
N ILE A 86 -3.11 36.55 31.61
CA ILE A 86 -3.86 36.69 32.87
C ILE A 86 -2.90 36.86 34.06
N LEU A 87 -1.83 36.07 34.12
CA LEU A 87 -0.83 36.17 35.20
C LEU A 87 -0.09 37.51 35.17
N GLN A 88 0.24 38.04 34.00
CA GLN A 88 0.80 39.39 33.87
C GLN A 88 -0.17 40.44 34.40
N ARG A 89 -1.46 40.35 34.02
CA ARG A 89 -2.49 41.27 34.51
C ARG A 89 -2.67 41.20 36.03
N MET A 90 -2.66 39.99 36.61
CA MET A 90 -2.73 39.83 38.07
C MET A 90 -1.53 40.46 38.77
N ARG A 91 -0.33 40.34 38.19
CA ARG A 91 0.88 40.99 38.71
C ARG A 91 0.76 42.51 38.69
N GLU A 92 0.28 43.09 37.58
CA GLU A 92 0.02 44.54 37.49
C GLU A 92 -0.96 45.00 38.57
N LEU A 93 -2.06 44.27 38.75
CA LEU A 93 -3.10 44.58 39.76
C LEU A 93 -2.63 44.42 41.20
N SER A 94 -1.59 43.61 41.45
CA SER A 94 -1.06 43.38 42.81
C SER A 94 0.02 44.38 43.22
N VAL A 95 0.67 45.02 42.24
CA VAL A 95 1.74 46.01 42.46
C VAL A 95 1.19 47.44 42.51
N ALA A 96 0.06 47.69 41.84
CA ALA A 96 -0.72 48.93 41.95
C ALA A 96 -1.49 49.00 43.27
#